data_AF-A0A2E9YAZ6-F1
#
_entry.id   AF-A0A2E9YAZ6-F1
#
_cell.length_a   1.000
_cell.length_b   1.000
_cell.length_c   1.000
_cell.angle_alpha   90.00
_cell.angle_beta   90.00
_cell.angle_gamma   90.00
#
_symmetry.space_group_name_H-M   'P 1'
#
loop_
_entity.id
_entity.type
_entity.pdbx_description
1 polymer ?
#
loop_
_entity_poly.entity_id
_entity_poly.type
_entity_poly.pdbx_seq_one_letter_code
_entity_poly.pdbx_strand_id
1 'polypeptide(L)'
;MISILRSNQPIAWSIVPGTIFLGILWHIWFSQTSALSLVIYGIGLLSLAGYSHHLYVQRNFVERGDAALAWSVVAWMIALIPVGSPSEGAQMWCSLLLICASLDHTLRMHRQPSTSSIQFRAGLASGLAVGIQPLNLGVLIGLILVQIRARPFLFREWILLVFGLVHGYLVAEFIWSFDLISNTFAPSSASVSTDLMTTGNHWSAIAMGCPAILGLFMLIRENPRLILKTRNARYNAIIVLIALAATCTLLCWIVPLEFRGIYSVSQAISHWSALNAIALGFLCVSLVPKRDRRNDKLSALDATGWIVFVGTLLVVFGLSCFQ
;
A
#
# COMPACT_ATOMS: atom_id res chain seq x y z
N MET A 1 -17.08 -16.10 23.23
CA MET A 1 -15.91 -16.60 22.46
C MET A 1 -16.20 -17.81 21.55
N ILE A 2 -17.42 -18.37 21.49
CA ILE A 2 -17.75 -19.55 20.66
C ILE A 2 -18.41 -19.13 19.31
N SER A 3 -17.86 -18.11 18.65
CA SER A 3 -18.34 -17.66 17.32
C SER A 3 -17.31 -17.91 16.20
N ILE A 4 -16.02 -18.05 16.58
CA ILE A 4 -14.91 -18.27 15.64
C ILE A 4 -14.97 -19.68 15.01
N LEU A 5 -15.59 -20.66 15.67
CA LEU A 5 -15.68 -22.05 15.19
C LEU A 5 -16.91 -22.33 14.29
N ARG A 6 -17.83 -21.37 14.11
CA ARG A 6 -18.95 -21.49 13.16
C ARG A 6 -18.66 -20.88 11.79
N SER A 7 -17.51 -20.23 11.65
CA SER A 7 -17.15 -19.45 10.48
C SER A 7 -15.87 -20.04 9.89
N ASN A 8 -15.84 -20.22 8.56
CA ASN A 8 -14.63 -20.62 7.85
C ASN A 8 -13.55 -19.51 7.85
N GLN A 9 -13.68 -18.46 8.67
CA GLN A 9 -12.72 -17.35 8.74
C GLN A 9 -11.31 -17.77 9.13
N PRO A 10 -11.06 -18.75 10.03
CA PRO A 10 -9.69 -19.18 10.32
C PRO A 10 -9.02 -19.82 9.08
N ILE A 11 -9.78 -20.60 8.31
CA ILE A 11 -9.32 -21.25 7.07
C ILE A 11 -9.17 -20.23 5.93
N ALA A 12 -10.09 -19.27 5.84
CA ALA A 12 -9.95 -18.17 4.88
C ALA A 12 -8.72 -17.30 5.22
N TRP A 13 -8.37 -17.18 6.50
CA TRP A 13 -7.20 -16.46 6.94
C TRP A 13 -5.88 -17.20 6.70
N SER A 14 -5.88 -18.54 6.70
CA SER A 14 -4.64 -19.30 6.46
C SER A 14 -4.09 -19.09 5.05
N ILE A 15 -4.89 -18.57 4.11
CA ILE A 15 -4.41 -18.22 2.76
C ILE A 15 -3.35 -17.12 2.81
N VAL A 16 -3.45 -16.16 3.74
CA VAL A 16 -2.51 -15.04 3.85
C VAL A 16 -1.11 -15.51 4.27
N PRO A 17 -0.90 -16.15 5.44
CA PRO A 17 0.41 -16.68 5.80
C PRO A 17 0.88 -17.78 4.83
N GLY A 18 -0.04 -18.56 4.24
CA GLY A 18 0.28 -19.52 3.19
C GLY A 18 0.90 -18.86 1.95
N THR A 19 0.29 -17.77 1.47
CA THR A 19 0.87 -16.99 0.34
C THR A 19 2.19 -16.33 0.69
N ILE A 20 2.34 -15.79 1.90
CA ILE A 20 3.62 -15.22 2.36
C ILE A 20 4.70 -16.31 2.36
N PHE A 21 4.40 -17.49 2.91
CA PHE A 21 5.35 -18.60 2.97
C PHE A 21 5.77 -19.06 1.57
N LEU A 22 4.81 -19.24 0.65
CA LEU A 22 5.11 -19.59 -0.74
C LEU A 22 5.95 -18.51 -1.45
N GLY A 23 5.65 -17.23 -1.21
CA GLY A 23 6.44 -16.11 -1.73
C GLY A 23 7.87 -16.08 -1.18
N ILE A 24 8.06 -16.38 0.11
CA ILE A 24 9.40 -16.49 0.71
C ILE A 24 10.17 -17.67 0.11
N LEU A 25 9.54 -18.84 -0.03
CA LEU A 25 10.17 -20.00 -0.68
C LEU A 25 10.59 -19.70 -2.12
N TRP A 26 9.74 -18.96 -2.84
CA TRP A 26 10.06 -18.48 -4.18
C TRP A 26 11.31 -17.60 -4.18
N HIS A 27 11.38 -16.60 -3.30
CA HIS A 27 12.56 -15.74 -3.20
C HIS A 27 13.80 -16.51 -2.79
N ILE A 28 13.71 -17.52 -1.92
CA ILE A 28 14.85 -18.39 -1.59
C ILE A 28 15.37 -19.13 -2.82
N TRP A 29 14.47 -19.58 -3.71
CA TRP A 29 14.82 -20.34 -4.91
C TRP A 29 15.45 -19.48 -6.00
N PHE A 30 14.97 -18.24 -6.18
CA PHE A 30 15.38 -17.36 -7.28
C PHE A 30 16.42 -16.31 -6.89
N SER A 31 16.48 -15.92 -5.63
CA SER A 31 17.38 -14.88 -5.15
C SER A 31 18.31 -15.45 -4.08
N GLN A 32 19.62 -15.27 -4.25
CA GLN A 32 20.61 -15.58 -3.21
C GLN A 32 20.55 -14.51 -2.08
N THR A 33 19.36 -14.30 -1.52
CA THR A 33 19.11 -13.26 -0.53
C THR A 33 19.48 -13.71 0.86
N SER A 34 19.95 -12.76 1.67
CA SER A 34 20.31 -13.05 3.06
C SER A 34 19.07 -13.49 3.85
N ALA A 35 19.26 -14.43 4.79
CA ALA A 35 18.18 -14.87 5.67
C ALA A 35 17.55 -13.70 6.45
N LEU A 36 18.34 -12.70 6.83
CA LEU A 36 17.87 -11.53 7.55
C LEU A 36 16.97 -10.63 6.69
N SER A 37 17.29 -10.44 5.39
CA SER A 37 16.41 -9.74 4.44
C SER A 37 15.06 -10.44 4.29
N LEU A 38 15.05 -11.77 4.20
CA LEU A 38 13.83 -12.58 4.09
C LEU A 38 12.96 -12.48 5.35
N VAL A 39 13.58 -12.46 6.53
CA VAL A 39 12.87 -12.25 7.80
C VAL A 39 12.23 -10.88 7.85
N ILE A 40 12.96 -9.81 7.50
CA ILE A 40 12.42 -8.44 7.46
C ILE A 40 11.27 -8.35 6.45
N TYR A 41 11.42 -8.95 5.28
CA TYR A 41 10.40 -9.01 4.24
C TYR A 41 9.13 -9.73 4.72
N GLY A 42 9.27 -10.91 5.35
CA GLY A 42 8.14 -11.66 5.89
C GLY A 42 7.41 -10.93 7.02
N ILE A 43 8.15 -10.32 7.95
CA ILE A 43 7.58 -9.50 9.03
C ILE A 43 6.86 -8.27 8.46
N GLY A 44 7.46 -7.61 7.47
CA GLY A 44 6.88 -6.47 6.77
C GLY A 44 5.56 -6.81 6.10
N LEU A 45 5.52 -7.89 5.32
CA LEU A 45 4.31 -8.41 4.67
C LEU A 45 3.22 -8.74 5.69
N LEU A 46 3.56 -9.46 6.77
CA LEU A 46 2.60 -9.85 7.80
C LEU A 46 2.01 -8.61 8.50
N SER A 47 2.87 -7.64 8.83
CA SER A 47 2.48 -6.40 9.51
C SER A 47 1.56 -5.56 8.61
N LEU A 48 1.91 -5.43 7.33
CA LEU A 48 1.12 -4.65 6.37
C LEU A 48 -0.21 -5.34 6.03
N ALA A 49 -0.22 -6.67 5.90
CA ALA A 49 -1.44 -7.46 5.71
C ALA A 49 -2.39 -7.32 6.90
N GLY A 50 -1.85 -7.45 8.12
CA GLY A 50 -2.60 -7.26 9.36
C GLY A 50 -3.17 -5.84 9.47
N TYR A 51 -2.37 -4.81 9.13
CA TYR A 51 -2.83 -3.44 9.22
C TYR A 51 -3.85 -3.08 8.14
N SER A 52 -3.66 -3.56 6.91
CA SER A 52 -4.63 -3.42 5.82
C SER A 52 -5.95 -4.09 6.18
N HIS A 53 -5.92 -5.29 6.77
CA HIS A 53 -7.12 -5.94 7.29
C HIS A 53 -7.78 -5.14 8.41
N HIS A 54 -7.00 -4.59 9.32
CA HIS A 54 -7.52 -3.74 10.38
C HIS A 54 -8.26 -2.52 9.80
N LEU A 55 -7.70 -1.86 8.79
CA LEU A 55 -8.36 -0.77 8.05
C LEU A 55 -9.67 -1.25 7.42
N TYR A 56 -9.63 -2.41 6.76
CA TYR A 56 -10.78 -3.02 6.10
C TYR A 56 -11.94 -3.27 7.05
N VAL A 57 -11.66 -3.89 8.21
CA VAL A 57 -12.68 -4.27 9.18
C VAL A 57 -13.14 -3.07 10.01
N GLN A 58 -12.22 -2.33 10.64
CA GLN A 58 -12.61 -1.25 11.57
C GLN A 58 -13.26 -0.05 10.87
N ARG A 59 -12.96 0.16 9.59
CA ARG A 59 -13.54 1.25 8.79
C ARG A 59 -14.78 0.81 8.01
N ASN A 60 -15.31 -0.38 8.30
CA ASN A 60 -16.51 -0.96 7.69
C ASN A 60 -16.42 -0.99 6.15
N PHE A 61 -15.25 -1.29 5.58
CA PHE A 61 -15.13 -1.47 4.13
C PHE A 61 -16.01 -2.64 3.66
N VAL A 62 -16.24 -3.64 4.53
CA VAL A 62 -17.14 -4.77 4.30
C VAL A 62 -17.93 -5.10 5.56
N GLU A 63 -19.12 -5.68 5.39
CA GLU A 63 -20.04 -6.07 6.46
C GLU A 63 -19.57 -7.30 7.26
N ARG A 64 -18.65 -8.09 6.71
CA ARG A 64 -17.97 -9.23 7.33
C ARG A 64 -16.46 -9.11 7.14
N GLY A 65 -15.69 -9.43 8.17
CA GLY A 65 -14.22 -9.49 8.09
C GLY A 65 -13.78 -10.66 7.21
N ASP A 66 -13.54 -10.38 5.92
CA ASP A 66 -12.94 -11.30 4.96
C ASP A 66 -11.43 -10.99 4.81
N ALA A 67 -10.64 -12.00 4.47
CA ALA A 67 -9.20 -11.90 4.25
C ALA A 67 -8.86 -11.32 2.87
N ALA A 68 -9.86 -11.07 2.01
CA ALA A 68 -9.68 -10.63 0.62
C ALA A 68 -8.72 -9.44 0.44
N LEU A 69 -8.85 -8.37 1.24
CA LEU A 69 -7.93 -7.22 1.14
C LEU A 69 -6.51 -7.58 1.59
N ALA A 70 -6.38 -8.31 2.70
CA ALA A 70 -5.08 -8.70 3.22
C ALA A 70 -4.34 -9.58 2.21
N TRP A 71 -5.06 -10.53 1.62
CA TRP A 71 -4.55 -11.40 0.58
C TRP A 71 -4.23 -10.65 -0.71
N SER A 72 -5.09 -9.75 -1.19
CA SER A 72 -4.82 -8.97 -2.41
C SER A 72 -3.58 -8.10 -2.28
N VAL A 73 -3.39 -7.45 -1.13
CA VAL A 73 -2.19 -6.67 -0.80
C VAL A 73 -0.95 -7.58 -0.83
N VAL A 74 -1.00 -8.73 -0.15
CA VAL A 74 0.12 -9.68 -0.13
C VAL A 74 0.45 -10.23 -1.52
N ALA A 75 -0.56 -10.60 -2.31
CA ALA A 75 -0.37 -11.14 -3.66
C ALA A 75 0.34 -10.12 -4.57
N TRP A 76 -0.09 -8.86 -4.54
CA TRP A 76 0.58 -7.79 -5.29
C TRP A 76 2.00 -7.52 -4.77
N MET A 77 2.20 -7.53 -3.45
CA MET A 77 3.51 -7.29 -2.86
C MET A 77 4.52 -8.37 -3.24
N ILE A 78 4.12 -9.64 -3.23
CA ILE A 78 4.98 -10.75 -3.66
C ILE A 78 5.30 -10.65 -5.16
N ALA A 79 4.31 -10.25 -5.97
CA ALA A 79 4.52 -10.12 -7.42
C ALA A 79 5.42 -8.94 -7.81
N LEU A 80 5.43 -7.86 -7.03
CA LEU A 80 6.02 -6.57 -7.41
C LEU A 80 7.26 -6.17 -6.60
N ILE A 81 7.43 -6.66 -5.37
CA ILE A 81 8.49 -6.19 -4.49
C ILE A 81 9.60 -7.23 -4.42
N PRO A 82 10.79 -6.93 -4.97
CA PRO A 82 11.97 -7.75 -4.76
C PRO A 82 12.45 -7.65 -3.30
N VAL A 83 13.14 -8.69 -2.84
CA VAL A 83 13.74 -8.71 -1.50
C VAL A 83 15.02 -7.85 -1.51
N GLY A 84 14.93 -6.67 -0.91
CA GLY A 84 16.05 -5.73 -0.79
C GLY A 84 17.01 -6.04 0.36
N SER A 85 18.00 -5.14 0.54
CA SER A 85 18.88 -5.22 1.70
C SER A 85 18.10 -5.00 3.02
N PRO A 86 18.62 -5.45 4.17
CA PRO A 86 17.95 -5.30 5.46
C PRO A 86 17.56 -3.86 5.82
N SER A 87 18.47 -2.92 5.58
CA SER A 87 18.30 -1.50 5.88
C SER A 87 17.23 -0.88 4.97
N GLU A 88 17.33 -1.09 3.66
CA GLU A 88 16.32 -0.62 2.70
C GLU A 88 14.94 -1.22 2.98
N GLY A 89 14.89 -2.51 3.30
CA GLY A 89 13.66 -3.20 3.67
C GLY A 89 13.03 -2.59 4.92
N ALA A 90 13.80 -2.40 5.99
CA ALA A 90 13.30 -1.81 7.22
C ALA A 90 12.76 -0.38 7.01
N GLN A 91 13.47 0.44 6.23
CA GLN A 91 13.07 1.79 5.87
C GLN A 91 11.76 1.80 5.06
N MET A 92 11.68 0.95 4.03
CA MET A 92 10.48 0.79 3.20
C MET A 92 9.27 0.37 4.04
N TRP A 93 9.38 -0.73 4.78
CA TRP A 93 8.25 -1.27 5.55
C TRP A 93 7.79 -0.30 6.65
N CYS A 94 8.72 0.34 7.37
CA CYS A 94 8.40 1.36 8.37
C CYS A 94 7.60 2.51 7.74
N SER A 95 8.06 2.98 6.58
CA SER A 95 7.38 4.04 5.85
C SER A 95 5.97 3.63 5.39
N LEU A 96 5.80 2.44 4.82
CA LEU A 96 4.49 1.92 4.41
C LEU A 96 3.51 1.78 5.60
N LEU A 97 4.00 1.37 6.77
CA LEU A 97 3.19 1.29 7.99
C LEU A 97 2.74 2.68 8.46
N LEU A 98 3.60 3.70 8.34
CA LEU A 98 3.24 5.09 8.64
C LEU A 98 2.20 5.65 7.65
N ILE A 99 2.28 5.28 6.37
CA ILE A 99 1.25 5.60 5.38
C ILE A 99 -0.08 4.98 5.80
N CYS A 100 -0.10 3.70 6.16
CA CYS A 100 -1.30 3.02 6.66
C CYS A 100 -1.84 3.69 7.93
N ALA A 101 -0.97 4.16 8.83
CA ALA A 101 -1.37 4.90 10.02
C ALA A 101 -1.98 6.27 9.70
N SER A 102 -1.41 7.01 8.74
CA SER A 102 -2.01 8.26 8.27
C SER A 102 -3.39 8.01 7.67
N LEU A 103 -3.55 6.94 6.87
CA LEU A 103 -4.81 6.55 6.27
C LEU A 103 -5.83 6.18 7.35
N ASP A 104 -5.41 5.42 8.37
CA ASP A 104 -6.28 5.04 9.47
C ASP A 104 -6.84 6.26 10.22
N HIS A 105 -5.98 7.23 10.53
CA HIS A 105 -6.38 8.48 11.15
C HIS A 105 -7.36 9.25 10.25
N THR A 106 -7.04 9.40 8.97
CA THR A 106 -7.90 10.12 8.01
C THR A 106 -9.27 9.49 7.85
N LEU A 107 -9.35 8.16 7.88
CA LEU A 107 -10.63 7.46 7.82
C LEU A 107 -11.49 7.61 9.10
N ARG A 108 -10.92 8.09 10.22
CA ARG A 108 -11.67 8.40 11.46
C ARG A 108 -12.39 9.75 11.42
N MET A 109 -12.04 10.65 10.50
CA MET A 109 -12.51 12.04 10.49
C MET A 109 -14.04 12.20 10.38
N HIS A 110 -14.74 11.22 9.81
CA HIS A 110 -16.19 11.27 9.65
C HIS A 110 -16.98 11.07 10.95
N ARG A 111 -16.35 10.59 12.04
CA ARG A 111 -17.06 10.21 13.28
C ARG A 111 -16.97 11.22 14.42
N GLN A 112 -16.30 12.36 14.22
CA GLN A 112 -16.00 13.27 15.33
C GLN A 112 -16.45 14.72 15.09
N PRO A 113 -16.97 15.40 16.13
CA PRO A 113 -17.35 16.82 16.05
C PRO A 113 -16.12 17.73 15.91
N SER A 114 -14.98 17.32 16.50
CA SER A 114 -13.67 17.94 16.28
C SER A 114 -12.68 16.90 15.77
N THR A 115 -12.04 17.19 14.64
CA THR A 115 -11.03 16.32 14.02
C THR A 115 -9.62 16.90 14.13
N SER A 116 -9.44 18.00 14.85
CA SER A 116 -8.17 18.70 15.09
C SER A 116 -7.01 17.76 15.44
N SER A 117 -7.18 16.90 16.45
CA SER A 117 -6.16 15.93 16.87
C SER A 117 -5.93 14.81 15.86
N ILE A 118 -6.96 14.45 15.09
CA ILE A 118 -6.86 13.45 14.02
C ILE A 118 -6.03 14.00 12.86
N GLN A 119 -6.28 15.25 12.45
CA GLN A 119 -5.50 15.94 11.42
C GLN A 119 -4.02 16.01 11.80
N PHE A 120 -3.74 16.39 13.05
CA PHE A 120 -2.37 16.44 13.54
C PHE A 120 -1.68 15.07 13.48
N ARG A 121 -2.34 14.00 13.93
CA ARG A 121 -1.75 12.65 13.91
C ARG A 121 -1.61 12.08 12.50
N ALA A 122 -2.59 12.31 11.63
CA ALA A 122 -2.50 11.94 10.21
C ALA A 122 -1.36 12.70 9.52
N GLY A 123 -1.23 14.00 9.80
CA GLY A 123 -0.14 14.83 9.34
C GLY A 123 1.21 14.36 9.87
N LEU A 124 1.32 14.09 11.17
CA LEU A 124 2.56 13.61 11.78
C LEU A 124 3.03 12.28 11.19
N ALA A 125 2.12 11.31 11.02
CA ALA A 125 2.46 10.03 10.42
C ALA A 125 2.90 10.15 8.95
N SER A 126 2.21 10.99 8.16
CA SER A 126 2.59 11.22 6.76
C SER A 126 3.87 12.04 6.60
N GLY A 127 4.09 13.03 7.45
CA GLY A 127 5.35 13.79 7.52
C GLY A 127 6.54 12.89 7.84
N LEU A 128 6.39 11.99 8.83
CA LEU A 128 7.40 10.96 9.12
C LEU A 128 7.61 10.02 7.93
N ALA A 129 6.54 9.55 7.28
CA ALA A 129 6.64 8.67 6.13
C ALA A 129 7.41 9.32 4.96
N VAL A 130 7.19 10.61 4.72
CA VAL A 130 7.89 11.40 3.69
C VAL A 130 9.33 11.71 4.10
N GLY A 131 9.59 12.05 5.37
CA GLY A 131 10.95 12.28 5.86
C GLY A 131 11.81 11.00 5.90
N ILE A 132 11.18 9.83 6.05
CA ILE A 132 11.85 8.53 5.87
C ILE A 132 12.03 8.21 4.39
N GLN A 133 11.01 8.47 3.55
CA GLN A 133 11.06 8.17 2.13
C GLN A 133 10.33 9.23 1.29
N PRO A 134 11.07 10.10 0.58
CA PRO A 134 10.49 11.26 -0.14
C PRO A 134 9.50 10.88 -1.25
N LEU A 135 9.60 9.69 -1.83
CA LEU A 135 8.65 9.20 -2.86
C LEU A 135 7.20 9.12 -2.35
N ASN A 136 6.98 9.18 -1.04
CA ASN A 136 5.65 9.16 -0.43
C ASN A 136 4.95 10.52 -0.41
N LEU A 137 5.50 11.54 -1.08
CA LEU A 137 4.95 12.90 -1.09
C LEU A 137 3.46 12.94 -1.48
N GLY A 138 2.98 11.98 -2.29
CA GLY A 138 1.57 11.89 -2.65
C GLY A 138 0.62 11.59 -1.51
N VAL A 139 1.10 11.07 -0.36
CA VAL A 139 0.26 10.99 0.84
C VAL A 139 -0.16 12.39 1.27
N LEU A 140 0.73 13.37 1.20
CA LEU A 140 0.43 14.77 1.55
C LEU A 140 -0.70 15.33 0.69
N ILE A 141 -0.55 15.15 -0.64
CA ILE A 141 -1.54 15.58 -1.63
C ILE A 141 -2.87 14.85 -1.38
N GLY A 142 -2.82 13.54 -1.13
CA GLY A 142 -3.99 12.74 -0.79
C GLY A 142 -4.74 13.26 0.43
N LEU A 143 -4.02 13.56 1.52
CA LEU A 143 -4.60 14.12 2.75
C LEU A 143 -5.23 15.48 2.52
N ILE A 144 -4.56 16.36 1.76
CA ILE A 144 -5.09 17.67 1.37
C ILE A 144 -6.38 17.50 0.56
N LEU A 145 -6.40 16.64 -0.46
CA LEU A 145 -7.59 16.38 -1.27
C LEU A 145 -8.75 15.83 -0.45
N VAL A 146 -8.47 14.91 0.48
CA VAL A 146 -9.48 14.41 1.42
C VAL A 146 -9.99 15.54 2.31
N GLN A 147 -9.13 16.44 2.78
CA GLN A 147 -9.52 17.57 3.61
C GLN A 147 -10.40 18.58 2.85
N ILE A 148 -10.06 18.91 1.60
CA ILE A 148 -10.88 19.77 0.72
C ILE A 148 -12.27 19.16 0.56
N ARG A 149 -12.34 17.85 0.30
CA ARG A 149 -13.60 17.17 0.05
C ARG A 149 -14.45 17.01 1.31
N ALA A 150 -13.85 16.62 2.42
CA ALA A 150 -14.59 16.22 3.62
C ALA A 150 -14.92 17.40 4.54
N ARG A 151 -14.01 18.39 4.64
CA ARG A 151 -14.10 19.50 5.59
C ARG A 151 -13.47 20.79 5.04
N PRO A 152 -14.05 21.35 3.96
CA PRO A 152 -13.57 22.62 3.43
C PRO A 152 -13.77 23.74 4.47
N PHE A 153 -12.85 24.71 4.51
CA PHE A 153 -12.94 25.95 5.30
C PHE A 153 -12.82 25.87 6.83
N LEU A 154 -12.49 24.71 7.43
CA LEU A 154 -12.19 24.63 8.87
C LEU A 154 -10.72 24.94 9.17
N PHE A 155 -10.35 26.23 9.23
CA PHE A 155 -8.96 26.70 9.33
C PHE A 155 -8.12 26.02 10.43
N ARG A 156 -8.70 25.78 11.62
CA ARG A 156 -8.02 25.07 12.73
C ARG A 156 -7.54 23.67 12.34
N GLU A 157 -8.33 22.97 11.54
CA GLU A 157 -8.00 21.61 11.09
C GLU A 157 -6.88 21.62 10.05
N TRP A 158 -6.88 22.62 9.16
CA TRP A 158 -5.81 22.86 8.20
C TRP A 158 -4.48 23.16 8.88
N ILE A 159 -4.49 24.05 9.88
CA ILE A 159 -3.29 24.36 10.66
C ILE A 159 -2.73 23.10 11.32
N LEU A 160 -3.58 22.29 11.95
CA LEU A 160 -3.12 21.11 12.66
C LEU A 160 -2.62 20.01 11.72
N LEU A 161 -3.21 19.88 10.53
CA LEU A 161 -2.67 19.02 9.48
C LEU A 161 -1.26 19.48 9.12
N VAL A 162 -1.08 20.76 8.74
CA VAL A 162 0.22 21.33 8.34
C VAL A 162 1.25 21.23 9.48
N PHE A 163 0.85 21.53 10.71
CA PHE A 163 1.72 21.42 11.88
C PHE A 163 2.15 19.98 12.11
N GLY A 164 1.24 19.01 11.96
CA GLY A 164 1.56 17.59 11.99
C GLY A 164 2.57 17.22 10.90
N LEU A 165 2.33 17.64 9.65
CA LEU A 165 3.21 17.38 8.50
C LEU A 165 4.64 17.87 8.76
N VAL A 166 4.77 19.14 9.11
CA VAL A 166 6.06 19.78 9.37
C VAL A 166 6.74 19.12 10.56
N HIS A 167 6.01 18.85 11.65
CA HIS A 167 6.58 18.22 12.83
C HIS A 167 7.07 16.81 12.55
N GLY A 168 6.28 15.98 11.86
CA GLY A 168 6.69 14.63 11.46
C GLY A 168 7.94 14.64 10.58
N TYR A 169 7.98 15.54 9.59
CA TYR A 169 9.15 15.70 8.73
C TYR A 169 10.40 16.12 9.53
N LEU A 170 10.29 17.13 10.39
CA LEU A 170 11.40 17.61 11.20
C LEU A 170 11.91 16.56 12.19
N VAL A 171 11.03 15.74 12.77
CA VAL A 171 11.43 14.62 13.63
C VAL A 171 12.23 13.60 12.85
N ALA A 172 11.79 13.23 11.64
CA ALA A 172 12.56 12.34 10.78
C ALA A 172 13.95 12.95 10.45
N GLU A 173 14.00 14.21 10.05
CA GLU A 173 15.24 14.94 9.76
C GLU A 173 16.19 14.98 10.97
N PHE A 174 15.66 15.24 12.16
CA PHE A 174 16.43 15.21 13.41
C PHE A 174 17.00 13.82 13.68
N ILE A 175 16.22 12.76 13.52
CA ILE A 175 16.70 11.37 13.68
C ILE A 175 17.80 11.07 12.65
N TRP A 176 17.64 11.52 11.41
CA TRP A 176 18.65 11.33 10.37
C TRP A 176 19.93 12.15 10.58
N SER A 177 19.93 13.13 11.48
CA SER A 177 21.14 13.89 11.82
C SER A 177 22.12 13.11 12.70
N PHE A 178 21.71 11.98 13.28
CA PHE A 178 22.61 11.11 14.03
C PHE A 178 23.49 10.27 13.09
N ASP A 179 24.82 10.41 13.19
CA ASP A 179 25.80 9.71 12.35
C ASP A 179 25.66 8.18 12.35
N LEU A 180 25.25 7.59 13.48
CA LEU A 180 24.99 6.16 13.57
C LEU A 180 23.89 5.74 12.57
N ILE A 181 22.83 6.54 12.49
CA ILE A 181 21.66 6.26 11.66
C ILE A 181 22.01 6.55 10.20
N SER A 182 22.61 7.71 9.90
CA SER A 182 22.99 8.07 8.52
C SER A 182 23.95 7.05 7.89
N ASN A 183 24.93 6.54 8.64
CA ASN A 183 25.88 5.55 8.14
C ASN A 183 25.28 4.14 7.98
N THR A 184 24.25 3.78 8.76
CA THR A 184 23.59 2.46 8.66
C THR A 184 22.76 2.31 7.38
N PHE A 185 22.25 3.43 6.84
CA PHE A 185 21.46 3.47 5.61
C PHE A 185 22.20 4.15 4.44
N ALA A 186 23.53 4.30 4.55
CA ALA A 186 24.36 4.84 3.49
C ALA A 186 24.41 3.87 2.29
N PRO A 187 24.46 4.39 1.05
CA PRO A 187 24.36 3.56 -0.15
C PRO A 187 25.53 2.60 -0.33
N SER A 188 25.21 1.36 -0.72
CA SER A 188 26.18 0.47 -1.36
C SER A 188 26.33 0.88 -2.83
N SER A 189 27.53 1.30 -3.22
CA SER A 189 27.87 1.67 -4.60
C SER A 189 27.84 0.45 -5.53
N ALA A 190 26.68 0.10 -6.06
CA ALA A 190 26.56 -0.85 -7.16
C ALA A 190 25.76 -0.19 -8.29
N SER A 191 26.47 0.14 -9.38
CA SER A 191 25.86 0.63 -10.61
C SER A 191 25.21 -0.54 -11.36
N VAL A 192 23.88 -0.52 -11.49
CA VAL A 192 23.13 -1.52 -12.27
C VAL A 192 22.80 -0.94 -13.66
N SER A 193 22.93 -1.75 -14.71
CA SER A 193 22.65 -1.37 -16.10
C SER A 193 21.18 -0.98 -16.32
N THR A 194 20.96 0.18 -16.94
CA THR A 194 19.67 0.90 -17.00
C THR A 194 18.68 0.42 -18.07
N ASP A 195 19.11 -0.28 -19.11
CA ASP A 195 18.29 -0.38 -20.35
C ASP A 195 17.36 -1.61 -20.42
N LEU A 196 17.68 -2.72 -19.74
CA LEU A 196 16.81 -3.90 -19.74
C LEU A 196 15.73 -3.84 -18.64
N MET A 197 16.04 -3.23 -17.49
CA MET A 197 15.08 -3.09 -16.39
C MET A 197 13.94 -2.11 -16.72
N THR A 198 14.22 -1.05 -17.48
CA THR A 198 13.23 0.00 -17.79
C THR A 198 12.08 -0.52 -18.65
N THR A 199 12.36 -1.33 -19.67
CA THR A 199 11.32 -1.91 -20.55
C THR A 199 10.40 -2.88 -19.83
N GLY A 200 10.92 -3.80 -19.01
CA GLY A 200 10.11 -4.71 -18.20
C GLY A 200 9.19 -3.97 -17.21
N ASN A 201 9.67 -2.86 -16.65
CA ASN A 201 8.90 -2.05 -15.69
C ASN A 201 7.80 -1.21 -16.35
N HIS A 202 7.94 -0.84 -17.62
CA HIS A 202 6.83 -0.23 -18.37
C HIS A 202 5.71 -1.25 -18.64
N TRP A 203 6.05 -2.49 -18.99
CA TRP A 203 5.06 -3.54 -19.21
C TRP A 203 4.34 -3.96 -17.93
N SER A 204 5.05 -4.02 -16.79
CA SER A 204 4.40 -4.23 -15.50
C SER A 204 3.45 -3.09 -15.14
N ALA A 205 3.86 -1.82 -15.35
CA ALA A 205 2.99 -0.66 -15.15
C ALA A 205 1.72 -0.70 -16.02
N ILE A 206 1.85 -1.05 -17.30
CA ILE A 206 0.72 -1.20 -18.22
C ILE A 206 -0.19 -2.35 -17.76
N ALA A 207 0.39 -3.51 -17.45
CA ALA A 207 -0.36 -4.68 -16.99
C ALA A 207 -1.17 -4.35 -15.73
N MET A 208 -0.57 -3.65 -14.76
CA MET A 208 -1.21 -3.19 -13.53
C MET A 208 -2.40 -2.23 -13.78
N GLY A 209 -2.39 -1.48 -14.88
CA GLY A 209 -3.47 -0.55 -15.23
C GLY A 209 -4.82 -1.23 -15.49
N CYS A 210 -4.81 -2.42 -16.10
CA CYS A 210 -6.03 -3.15 -16.44
C CYS A 210 -6.88 -3.55 -15.21
N PRO A 211 -6.34 -4.30 -14.22
CA PRO A 211 -7.08 -4.63 -13.00
C PRO A 211 -7.35 -3.40 -12.14
N ALA A 212 -6.52 -2.35 -12.17
CA ALA A 212 -6.78 -1.11 -11.44
C ALA A 212 -8.07 -0.41 -11.94
N ILE A 213 -8.22 -0.27 -13.26
CA ILE A 213 -9.39 0.35 -13.89
C ILE A 213 -10.63 -0.51 -13.64
N LEU A 214 -10.52 -1.82 -13.83
CA LEU A 214 -11.64 -2.73 -13.62
C LEU A 214 -12.06 -2.77 -12.15
N GLY A 215 -11.10 -2.81 -11.22
CA GLY A 215 -11.34 -2.77 -9.78
C GLY A 215 -12.02 -1.48 -9.34
N LEU A 216 -11.56 -0.33 -9.87
CA LEU A 216 -12.20 0.97 -9.65
C LEU A 216 -13.64 0.98 -10.18
N PHE A 217 -13.87 0.46 -11.38
CA PHE A 217 -15.21 0.33 -11.96
C PHE A 217 -16.13 -0.52 -11.07
N MET A 218 -15.66 -1.67 -10.58
CA MET A 218 -16.42 -2.51 -9.66
C MET A 218 -16.71 -1.80 -8.34
N LEU A 219 -15.73 -1.09 -7.77
CA LEU A 219 -15.92 -0.31 -6.55
C LEU A 219 -16.99 0.77 -6.72
N ILE A 220 -16.98 1.48 -7.86
CA ILE A 220 -18.00 2.49 -8.18
C ILE A 220 -19.38 1.84 -8.33
N ARG A 221 -19.46 0.67 -8.98
CA ARG A 221 -20.71 -0.08 -9.14
C ARG A 221 -21.29 -0.58 -7.82
N GLU A 222 -20.46 -0.91 -6.84
CA GLU A 222 -20.90 -1.32 -5.49
C GLU A 222 -21.41 -0.15 -4.63
N ASN A 223 -20.95 1.07 -4.89
CA ASN A 223 -21.27 2.25 -4.09
C ASN A 223 -22.76 2.57 -3.85
N PRO A 224 -23.71 2.39 -4.79
CA PRO A 224 -25.13 2.66 -4.53
C PRO A 224 -25.73 1.74 -3.46
N ARG A 225 -25.10 0.60 -3.16
CA ARG A 225 -25.58 -0.38 -2.17
C ARG A 225 -25.01 -0.13 -0.77
N LEU A 226 -24.07 0.80 -0.63
CA LEU A 226 -23.33 1.02 0.61
C LEU A 226 -23.91 2.16 1.43
N ILE A 227 -23.82 2.01 2.75
CA ILE A 227 -24.09 3.09 3.69
C ILE A 227 -23.13 4.26 3.39
N LEU A 228 -23.65 5.49 3.47
CA LEU A 228 -22.91 6.74 3.21
C LEU A 228 -21.52 6.78 3.86
N LYS A 229 -21.43 6.28 5.10
CA LYS A 229 -20.20 6.17 5.88
C LYS A 229 -19.13 5.29 5.21
N THR A 230 -19.51 4.08 4.79
CA THR A 230 -18.61 3.14 4.10
C THR A 230 -18.19 3.69 2.74
N ARG A 231 -19.14 4.31 2.03
CA ARG A 231 -18.87 4.99 0.76
C ARG A 231 -17.82 6.09 0.91
N ASN A 232 -17.95 6.95 1.92
CA ASN A 232 -17.00 8.03 2.18
C ASN A 232 -15.61 7.52 2.56
N ALA A 233 -15.54 6.47 3.39
CA ALA A 233 -14.28 5.83 3.76
C ALA A 233 -13.56 5.24 2.54
N ARG A 234 -14.29 4.52 1.67
CA ARG A 234 -13.75 3.99 0.40
C ARG A 234 -13.18 5.08 -0.48
N TYR A 235 -13.96 6.13 -0.75
CA TYR A 235 -13.49 7.23 -1.58
C TYR A 235 -12.27 7.95 -0.98
N ASN A 236 -12.24 8.19 0.33
CA ASN A 236 -11.09 8.85 0.97
C ASN A 236 -9.82 8.00 0.86
N ALA A 237 -9.92 6.68 1.06
CA ALA A 237 -8.78 5.78 0.87
C ALA A 237 -8.30 5.77 -0.59
N ILE A 238 -9.24 5.70 -1.55
CA ILE A 238 -8.92 5.72 -2.98
C ILE A 238 -8.23 7.04 -3.38
N ILE A 239 -8.71 8.19 -2.90
CA ILE A 239 -8.09 9.50 -3.17
C ILE A 239 -6.64 9.52 -2.69
N VAL A 240 -6.37 9.05 -1.45
CA VAL A 240 -5.01 9.03 -0.92
C VAL A 240 -4.11 8.07 -1.69
N LEU A 241 -4.59 6.85 -1.97
CA LEU A 241 -3.80 5.83 -2.63
C LEU A 241 -3.53 6.16 -4.10
N ILE A 242 -4.48 6.76 -4.81
CA ILE A 242 -4.27 7.23 -6.20
C ILE A 242 -3.30 8.41 -6.20
N ALA A 243 -3.44 9.37 -5.29
CA ALA A 243 -2.51 10.50 -5.21
C ALA A 243 -1.07 9.99 -4.94
N LEU A 244 -0.93 9.04 -4.02
CA LEU A 244 0.34 8.38 -3.70
C LEU A 244 0.95 7.65 -4.91
N ALA A 245 0.18 6.80 -5.58
CA ALA A 245 0.63 6.05 -6.76
C ALA A 245 1.00 6.98 -7.93
N ALA A 246 0.18 8.00 -8.19
CA ALA A 246 0.40 8.95 -9.28
C ALA A 246 1.66 9.79 -9.06
N THR A 247 1.84 10.35 -7.86
CA THR A 247 3.04 11.15 -7.57
C THR A 247 4.29 10.30 -7.50
N CYS A 248 4.20 9.09 -6.94
CA CYS A 248 5.35 8.20 -6.91
C CYS A 248 5.76 7.80 -8.33
N THR A 249 4.79 7.51 -9.20
CA THR A 249 5.06 7.26 -10.63
C THR A 249 5.74 8.48 -11.25
N LEU A 250 5.19 9.68 -11.09
CA LEU A 250 5.77 10.89 -11.64
C LEU A 250 7.20 11.15 -11.13
N LEU A 251 7.45 11.01 -9.82
CA LEU A 251 8.75 11.26 -9.21
C LEU A 251 9.78 10.17 -9.51
N CYS A 252 9.37 8.91 -9.66
CA CYS A 252 10.27 7.80 -9.99
C CYS A 252 10.95 7.97 -11.35
N TRP A 253 10.32 8.68 -12.29
CA TRP A 253 10.81 8.87 -13.66
C TRP A 253 11.41 10.26 -13.92
N ILE A 254 11.53 11.12 -12.90
CA ILE A 254 12.17 12.43 -13.02
C ILE A 254 13.67 12.29 -12.72
N VAL A 255 14.51 12.74 -13.65
CA VAL A 255 15.99 12.78 -13.52
C VAL A 255 16.44 14.23 -13.32
N PRO A 256 17.38 14.53 -12.40
CA PRO A 256 18.06 13.61 -11.48
C PRO A 256 17.25 13.30 -10.21
N LEU A 257 17.32 12.05 -9.76
CA LEU A 257 16.75 11.57 -8.50
C LEU A 257 17.67 11.97 -7.33
N GLU A 258 17.74 13.26 -6.99
CA GLU A 258 18.44 13.72 -5.78
C GLU A 258 17.53 13.65 -4.54
N PHE A 259 16.85 12.51 -4.35
CA PHE A 259 16.02 12.28 -3.18
C PHE A 259 16.82 11.54 -2.11
N ARG A 260 16.82 12.08 -0.88
CA ARG A 260 17.45 11.45 0.27
C ARG A 260 16.91 10.02 0.46
N GLY A 261 17.79 9.04 0.60
CA GLY A 261 17.41 7.63 0.77
C GLY A 261 17.11 6.88 -0.52
N ILE A 262 17.21 7.51 -1.69
CA ILE A 262 17.08 6.85 -3.01
C ILE A 262 18.37 7.11 -3.77
N TYR A 263 19.22 6.09 -3.81
CA TYR A 263 20.57 6.23 -4.36
C TYR A 263 20.73 5.54 -5.72
N SER A 264 19.73 4.76 -6.13
CA SER A 264 19.69 4.12 -7.43
C SER A 264 18.29 4.12 -8.02
N VAL A 265 18.21 4.04 -9.34
CA VAL A 265 16.95 3.88 -10.08
C VAL A 265 16.25 2.58 -9.68
N SER A 266 17.01 1.51 -9.39
CA SER A 266 16.46 0.23 -8.93
C SER A 266 15.72 0.35 -7.60
N GLN A 267 16.26 1.15 -6.67
CA GLN A 267 15.64 1.43 -5.38
C GLN A 267 14.39 2.30 -5.55
N ALA A 268 14.43 3.31 -6.42
CA ALA A 268 13.25 4.11 -6.75
C ALA A 268 12.10 3.25 -7.29
N ILE A 269 12.44 2.32 -8.20
CA ILE A 269 11.50 1.38 -8.80
C ILE A 269 10.93 0.41 -7.75
N SER A 270 11.73 -0.12 -6.83
CA SER A 270 11.23 -1.01 -5.78
C SER A 270 10.28 -0.30 -4.82
N HIS A 271 10.54 0.97 -4.51
CA HIS A 271 9.61 1.79 -3.73
C HIS A 271 8.33 2.12 -4.51
N TRP A 272 8.44 2.44 -5.79
CA TRP A 272 7.30 2.62 -6.68
C TRP A 272 6.44 1.36 -6.76
N SER A 273 7.05 0.19 -6.92
CA SER A 273 6.33 -1.08 -7.00
C SER A 273 5.60 -1.39 -5.69
N ALA A 274 6.22 -1.10 -4.55
CA ALA A 274 5.61 -1.29 -3.24
C ALA A 274 4.38 -0.39 -2.99
N LEU A 275 4.46 0.89 -3.36
CA LEU A 275 3.35 1.83 -3.21
C LEU A 275 2.18 1.48 -4.13
N ASN A 276 2.48 1.09 -5.37
CA ASN A 276 1.46 0.62 -6.29
C ASN A 276 0.84 -0.71 -5.83
N ALA A 277 1.60 -1.61 -5.23
CA ALA A 277 1.06 -2.85 -4.68
C ALA A 277 0.00 -2.60 -3.59
N ILE A 278 0.20 -1.60 -2.71
CA ILE A 278 -0.84 -1.18 -1.75
C ILE A 278 -2.05 -0.61 -2.49
N ALA A 279 -1.83 0.33 -3.41
CA ALA A 279 -2.93 0.98 -4.13
C ALA A 279 -3.78 -0.05 -4.91
N LEU A 280 -3.13 -0.98 -5.60
CA LEU A 280 -3.76 -2.08 -6.31
C LEU A 280 -4.47 -3.06 -5.37
N GLY A 281 -3.90 -3.35 -4.20
CA GLY A 281 -4.57 -4.17 -3.18
C GLY A 281 -5.95 -3.63 -2.83
N PHE A 282 -6.06 -2.31 -2.61
CA PHE A 282 -7.33 -1.63 -2.32
C PHE A 282 -8.25 -1.48 -3.54
N LEU A 283 -7.71 -1.22 -4.74
CA LEU A 283 -8.51 -1.07 -5.96
C LEU A 283 -9.08 -2.42 -6.43
N CYS A 284 -8.30 -3.49 -6.32
CA CYS A 284 -8.64 -4.81 -6.84
C CYS A 284 -9.40 -5.68 -5.85
N VAL A 285 -9.62 -5.24 -4.61
CA VAL A 285 -10.34 -6.04 -3.60
C VAL A 285 -11.76 -6.43 -4.05
N SER A 286 -12.39 -5.59 -4.87
CA SER A 286 -13.71 -5.84 -5.48
C SER A 286 -13.69 -6.89 -6.58
N LEU A 287 -12.51 -7.23 -7.12
CA LEU A 287 -12.32 -8.29 -8.11
C LEU A 287 -12.18 -9.67 -7.45
N VAL A 288 -11.96 -9.70 -6.14
CA VAL A 288 -11.92 -10.95 -5.36
C VAL A 288 -13.37 -11.40 -5.12
N PRO A 289 -13.76 -12.61 -5.57
CA PRO A 289 -15.13 -13.09 -5.40
C PRO A 289 -15.52 -13.14 -3.92
N LYS A 290 -16.60 -12.43 -3.57
CA LYS A 290 -17.18 -12.52 -2.23
C LYS A 290 -17.98 -13.81 -2.11
N ARG A 291 -17.77 -14.54 -1.03
CA ARG A 291 -18.56 -15.73 -0.74
C ARG A 291 -19.90 -15.34 -0.13
N ASP A 292 -20.88 -15.02 -0.98
CA ASP A 292 -22.27 -14.85 -0.54
C ASP A 292 -23.06 -16.17 -0.57
N ARG A 293 -24.17 -16.21 0.19
CA ARG A 293 -24.92 -17.43 0.54
C ARG A 293 -25.31 -18.24 -0.70
N ARG A 294 -24.91 -19.53 -0.70
CA ARG A 294 -25.43 -20.79 -1.32
C ARG A 294 -26.28 -20.80 -2.61
N ASN A 295 -26.82 -19.71 -3.13
CA ASN A 295 -27.72 -19.66 -4.29
C ASN A 295 -27.48 -18.49 -5.26
N ASP A 296 -26.60 -17.53 -4.98
CA ASP A 296 -26.23 -16.51 -5.96
C ASP A 296 -25.19 -17.09 -6.92
N LYS A 297 -25.60 -17.32 -8.17
CA LYS A 297 -24.69 -17.67 -9.26
C LYS A 297 -23.66 -16.55 -9.38
N LEU A 298 -22.37 -16.90 -9.41
CA LEU A 298 -21.30 -15.95 -9.69
C LEU A 298 -21.67 -15.17 -10.96
N SER A 299 -21.75 -13.85 -10.89
CA SER A 299 -22.04 -13.06 -12.09
C SER A 299 -20.93 -13.31 -13.11
N ALA A 300 -21.27 -13.42 -14.40
CA ALA A 300 -20.26 -13.53 -15.46
C ALA A 300 -19.19 -12.42 -15.34
N LEU A 301 -19.61 -11.26 -14.86
CA LEU A 301 -18.77 -10.10 -14.64
C LEU A 301 -17.83 -10.25 -13.41
N ASP A 302 -18.26 -10.93 -12.35
CA ASP A 302 -17.40 -11.25 -11.19
C ASP A 302 -16.35 -12.31 -11.59
N ALA A 303 -16.75 -13.28 -12.42
CA ALA A 303 -15.83 -14.27 -12.99
C ALA A 303 -14.78 -13.59 -13.88
N THR A 304 -15.17 -12.66 -14.76
CA THR A 304 -14.21 -11.90 -15.57
C THR A 304 -13.29 -11.04 -14.71
N GLY A 305 -13.80 -10.42 -13.64
CA GLY A 305 -13.00 -9.63 -12.71
C GLY A 305 -11.91 -10.46 -12.05
N TRP A 306 -12.26 -11.65 -11.58
CA TRP A 306 -11.30 -12.59 -11.00
C TRP A 306 -10.25 -13.09 -11.99
N ILE A 307 -10.67 -13.44 -13.22
CA ILE A 307 -9.74 -13.89 -14.27
C ILE A 307 -8.76 -12.78 -14.63
N VAL A 308 -9.24 -11.54 -14.78
CA VAL A 308 -8.37 -10.39 -15.04
C VAL A 308 -7.39 -10.19 -13.89
N PHE A 309 -7.87 -10.25 -12.64
CA PHE A 309 -7.02 -10.09 -11.46
C PHE A 309 -5.90 -11.14 -11.39
N VAL A 310 -6.25 -12.43 -11.43
CA VAL A 310 -5.28 -13.54 -11.33
C VAL A 310 -4.39 -13.60 -12.57
N GLY A 311 -4.95 -13.41 -13.77
CA GLY A 311 -4.19 -13.39 -15.01
C GLY A 311 -3.16 -12.27 -15.02
N THR A 312 -3.51 -11.09 -14.52
CA THR A 312 -2.54 -9.98 -14.41
C THR A 312 -1.47 -10.25 -13.37
N LEU A 313 -1.83 -10.83 -12.22
CA LEU A 313 -0.84 -11.25 -11.22
C LEU A 313 0.17 -12.22 -11.83
N LEU A 314 -0.28 -13.20 -12.62
CA LEU A 314 0.61 -14.15 -13.30
C LEU A 314 1.51 -13.48 -14.35
N VAL A 315 0.98 -12.53 -15.13
CA VAL A 315 1.78 -11.78 -16.11
C VAL A 315 2.84 -10.93 -15.41
N VAL A 316 2.44 -10.17 -14.39
CA VAL A 316 3.36 -9.32 -13.62
C VAL A 316 4.40 -10.16 -12.90
N PHE A 317 3.98 -11.28 -12.30
CA PHE A 317 4.89 -12.24 -11.67
C PHE A 317 5.86 -12.83 -12.69
N GLY A 318 5.39 -13.25 -13.86
CA GLY A 318 6.27 -13.74 -14.94
C GLY A 318 7.28 -12.69 -15.39
N LEU A 319 6.86 -11.43 -15.54
CA LEU A 319 7.74 -10.32 -15.91
C LEU A 319 8.80 -10.01 -14.83
N SER A 320 8.46 -10.13 -13.54
CA SER A 320 9.40 -9.90 -12.44
C SER A 320 10.35 -11.08 -12.20
N CYS A 321 10.06 -12.28 -12.73
CA CYS A 321 10.98 -13.43 -12.66
C CYS A 321 12.18 -13.34 -13.62
N PHE A 322 12.11 -12.48 -14.65
CA PHE A 322 13.17 -12.29 -15.64
C PHE A 322 14.07 -11.07 -15.36
N GLN A 323 13.94 -10.48 -14.17
CA GLN A 323 14.77 -9.36 -13.66
C GLN A 323 15.86 -9.88 -12.72
#